data_AF-X0RFP5-F1
#
_entry.id   AF-X0RFP5-F1
#
_cell.length_a   1.000
_cell.length_b   1.000
_cell.length_c   1.000
_cell.angle_alpha   90.00
_cell.angle_beta   90.00
_cell.angle_gamma   90.00
#
_symmetry.space_group_name_H-M   'P 1'
#
loop_
_entity.id
_entity.type
_entity.pdbx_description
1 polymer ?
#
loop_
_entity_poly.entity_id
_entity_poly.type
_entity_poly.pdbx_seq_one_letter_code
_entity_poly.pdbx_strand_id
1 'polypeptide(L)'
;MKNKSGIYPAGNRVLVFVDQIEDGLKTKLIEIPEAVREKYQSANASGALIECGPDAFLHMVECVYSPKGEALETRVKGYSEPFAEAGDRISFAKHAGYKYLGKDGKKYLVMLDEDITCKIDDEVELTDLNLRKGVGL
;
A
#
# COMPACT_ATOMS: atom_id res chain seq x y z
N MET A 1 -11.72 9.15 -0.49
CA MET A 1 -12.51 8.18 0.34
C MET A 1 -12.46 8.64 1.80
N LYS A 2 -13.53 8.58 2.60
CA LYS A 2 -13.46 9.01 4.02
C LYS A 2 -13.05 7.83 4.90
N ASN A 3 -11.95 7.97 5.66
CA ASN A 3 -11.45 6.93 6.55
C ASN A 3 -12.45 6.67 7.71
N LYS A 4 -12.88 5.40 7.84
CA LYS A 4 -13.76 4.90 8.93
C LYS A 4 -13.06 3.91 9.85
N SER A 5 -11.81 3.54 9.54
CA SER A 5 -11.03 2.56 10.29
C SER A 5 -10.63 3.05 11.69
N GLY A 6 -10.54 4.38 11.87
CA GLY A 6 -10.01 5.00 13.08
C GLY A 6 -8.49 4.85 13.23
N ILE A 7 -7.79 4.44 12.17
CA ILE A 7 -6.34 4.35 12.09
C ILE A 7 -5.84 5.54 11.28
N TYR A 8 -4.89 6.30 11.80
CA TYR A 8 -4.32 7.47 11.13
C TYR A 8 -2.81 7.26 10.94
N PRO A 9 -2.31 7.15 9.69
CA PRO A 9 -0.88 6.99 9.45
C PRO A 9 -0.12 8.27 9.80
N ALA A 10 1.09 8.12 10.34
CA ALA A 10 1.96 9.22 10.76
C ALA A 10 3.32 9.16 10.04
N GLY A 11 3.88 10.34 9.75
CA GLY A 11 5.10 10.48 8.97
C GLY A 11 4.88 10.12 7.51
N ASN A 12 5.83 9.42 6.92
CA ASN A 12 5.80 8.93 5.54
C ASN A 12 5.03 7.61 5.35
N ARG A 13 4.12 7.28 6.27
CA ARG A 13 3.36 6.03 6.21
C ARG A 13 2.06 6.22 5.43
N VAL A 14 1.56 5.14 4.87
CA VAL A 14 0.27 5.07 4.19
C VAL A 14 -0.60 3.97 4.78
N LEU A 15 -1.92 4.19 4.78
CA LEU A 15 -2.93 3.23 5.19
C LEU A 15 -3.56 2.61 3.95
N VAL A 16 -3.51 1.28 3.88
CA VAL A 16 -4.00 0.48 2.76
C VAL A 16 -5.07 -0.49 3.26
N PHE A 17 -6.18 -0.58 2.53
CA PHE A 17 -7.15 -1.64 2.70
C PHE A 17 -6.75 -2.80 1.79
N VAL A 18 -6.32 -3.91 2.40
CA VAL A 18 -5.81 -5.07 1.68
C VAL A 18 -6.97 -5.87 1.11
N ASP A 19 -6.88 -6.21 -0.16
CA ASP A 19 -7.86 -7.07 -0.83
C ASP A 19 -7.91 -8.42 -0.09
N GLN A 20 -9.05 -8.71 0.52
CA GLN A 20 -9.28 -10.03 1.09
C GLN A 20 -9.60 -10.97 -0.07
N ILE A 21 -8.93 -12.12 -0.10
CA ILE A 21 -9.40 -13.24 -0.93
C ILE A 21 -10.72 -13.72 -0.30
N GLU A 22 -11.83 -13.13 -0.72
CA GLU A 22 -13.15 -13.71 -0.55
C GLU A 22 -13.28 -14.90 -1.49
N ASP A 23 -13.96 -15.94 -0.99
CA ASP A 23 -14.07 -17.29 -1.54
C ASP A 23 -14.89 -17.35 -2.85
N GLY A 24 -14.53 -16.56 -3.86
CA GLY A 24 -15.09 -16.65 -5.22
C GLY A 24 -14.79 -17.99 -5.90
N LEU A 25 -13.91 -18.81 -5.32
CA LEU A 25 -13.65 -20.20 -5.71
C LEU A 25 -14.56 -21.24 -5.02
N LYS A 26 -15.67 -20.80 -4.39
CA LYS A 26 -16.76 -21.71 -3.96
C LYS A 26 -17.40 -22.52 -5.10
N THR A 27 -16.94 -22.37 -6.34
CA THR A 27 -17.40 -23.16 -7.49
C THR A 27 -16.62 -24.44 -7.78
N LYS A 28 -15.54 -24.80 -7.08
CA LYS A 28 -14.90 -26.12 -7.27
C LYS A 28 -14.29 -26.72 -6.01
N LEU A 29 -15.12 -27.42 -5.23
CA LEU A 29 -14.85 -28.64 -4.42
C LEU A 29 -13.59 -28.74 -3.51
N ILE A 30 -12.74 -27.72 -3.40
CA ILE A 30 -11.49 -27.77 -2.64
C ILE A 30 -11.54 -26.65 -1.61
N GLU A 31 -11.87 -27.02 -0.38
CA GLU A 31 -11.76 -26.15 0.78
C GLU A 31 -10.28 -25.88 1.02
N ILE A 32 -9.82 -24.65 0.77
CA ILE A 32 -8.42 -24.28 0.98
C ILE A 32 -8.17 -24.26 2.49
N PRO A 33 -7.21 -25.05 3.01
CA PRO A 33 -6.87 -25.04 4.43
C PRO A 33 -6.50 -23.64 4.91
N GLU A 34 -6.87 -23.30 6.15
CA GLU A 34 -6.67 -21.95 6.71
C GLU A 34 -5.20 -21.49 6.66
N ALA A 35 -4.25 -22.40 6.94
CA ALA A 35 -2.80 -22.14 6.84
C ALA A 35 -2.35 -21.78 5.42
N VAL A 36 -3.01 -22.32 4.40
CA VAL A 36 -2.73 -22.05 2.99
C VAL A 36 -3.36 -20.71 2.60
N ARG A 37 -4.55 -20.38 3.13
CA ARG A 37 -5.21 -19.09 2.94
C ARG A 37 -4.41 -17.92 3.51
N GLU A 38 -3.84 -18.06 4.70
CA GLU A 38 -2.97 -17.02 5.28
C GLU A 38 -1.70 -16.80 4.46
N LYS A 39 -1.14 -17.87 3.89
CA LYS A 39 0.00 -17.80 2.99
C LYS A 39 -0.34 -17.09 1.67
N TYR A 40 -1.52 -17.35 1.11
CA TYR A 40 -2.01 -16.66 -0.10
C TYR A 40 -2.40 -15.20 0.17
N GLN A 41 -3.05 -14.91 1.29
CA GLN A 41 -3.34 -13.53 1.70
C GLN A 41 -2.07 -12.73 1.99
N SER A 42 -1.01 -13.39 2.47
CA SER A 42 0.31 -12.77 2.61
C SER A 42 1.09 -12.69 1.29
N ALA A 43 0.63 -13.38 0.24
CA ALA A 43 1.18 -13.28 -1.12
C ALA A 43 0.50 -12.19 -1.94
N ASN A 44 -0.76 -11.86 -1.63
CA ASN A 44 -1.50 -10.74 -2.20
C ASN A 44 -0.98 -9.42 -1.62
N ALA A 45 -0.13 -8.78 -2.40
CA ALA A 45 0.41 -7.49 -2.08
C ALA A 45 -0.30 -6.39 -2.88
N SER A 46 -1.63 -6.44 -2.92
CA SER A 46 -2.48 -5.44 -3.58
C SER A 46 -3.58 -4.94 -2.64
N GLY A 47 -4.02 -3.71 -2.86
CA GLY A 47 -5.11 -3.12 -2.10
C GLY A 47 -5.41 -1.68 -2.51
N ALA A 48 -6.38 -1.09 -1.82
CA ALA A 48 -6.78 0.31 -2.03
C ALA A 48 -6.14 1.23 -0.99
N LEU A 49 -5.51 2.32 -1.44
CA LEU A 49 -4.98 3.36 -0.58
C LEU A 49 -6.14 4.13 0.08
N ILE A 50 -6.18 4.19 1.40
CA ILE A 50 -7.26 4.84 2.15
C ILE A 50 -6.86 6.22 2.63
N GLU A 51 -5.63 6.35 3.14
CA GLU A 51 -5.13 7.60 3.71
C GLU A 51 -3.61 7.66 3.64
N CYS A 52 -3.08 8.85 3.40
CA CYS A 52 -1.65 9.14 3.40
C CYS A 52 -1.29 9.89 4.69
N GLY A 53 -0.14 9.56 5.27
CA GLY A 53 0.46 10.37 6.33
C GLY A 53 0.88 11.75 5.80
N PRO A 54 1.09 12.73 6.70
CA PRO A 54 1.42 14.10 6.32
C PRO A 54 2.73 14.23 5.53
N ASP A 55 3.67 13.31 5.75
CA ASP A 55 4.99 13.30 5.09
C ASP A 55 5.09 12.20 4.03
N ALA A 56 3.98 11.57 3.64
CA ALA A 56 4.00 10.57 2.58
C ALA A 56 4.42 11.20 1.25
N PHE A 57 5.34 10.54 0.56
CA PHE A 57 5.98 10.95 -0.69
C PHE A 57 6.97 12.14 -0.56
N LEU A 58 7.23 12.58 0.67
CA LEU A 58 8.16 13.67 1.01
C LEU A 58 9.44 13.12 1.67
N HIS A 59 10.35 12.56 0.86
CA HIS A 59 11.52 11.82 1.38
C HIS A 59 12.67 12.70 1.91
N MET A 60 12.88 13.89 1.35
CA MET A 60 13.86 14.84 1.88
C MET A 60 13.37 16.28 1.74
N VAL A 61 13.45 17.04 2.83
CA VAL A 61 13.22 18.48 2.85
C VAL A 61 14.49 19.14 3.37
N GLU A 62 15.27 19.74 2.47
CA GLU A 62 16.43 20.56 2.83
C GLU A 62 15.97 22.00 3.06
N CYS A 63 15.96 22.43 4.32
CA CYS A 63 15.74 23.83 4.68
C CYS A 63 17.09 24.56 4.72
N VAL A 64 17.29 25.50 3.80
CA VAL A 64 18.41 26.43 3.83
C VAL A 64 18.06 27.54 4.81
N TYR A 65 18.78 27.63 5.92
CA TYR A 65 18.60 28.67 6.93
C TYR A 65 19.54 29.85 6.66
N SER A 66 19.06 31.07 6.91
CA SER A 66 19.91 32.26 6.98
C SER A 66 20.84 32.17 8.20
N PRO A 67 21.93 32.95 8.23
CA PRO A 67 22.76 33.11 9.42
C PRO A 67 22.00 33.62 10.67
N LYS A 68 20.76 34.14 10.48
CA LYS A 68 19.87 34.61 11.55
C LYS A 68 18.86 33.54 12.00
N GLY A 69 18.87 32.34 11.43
CA GLY A 69 17.98 31.23 11.77
C GLY A 69 16.62 31.27 11.07
N GLU A 70 16.35 32.25 10.22
CA GLU A 70 15.14 32.27 9.37
C GLU A 70 15.29 31.30 8.19
N ALA A 71 14.28 30.47 7.92
CA ALA A 71 14.29 29.58 6.75
C ALA A 71 14.18 30.42 5.46
N LEU A 72 15.22 30.38 4.63
CA LEU A 72 15.31 31.13 3.37
C LEU A 72 14.72 30.36 2.19
N GLU A 73 14.95 29.05 2.15
CA GLU A 73 14.52 28.20 1.04
C GLU A 73 14.24 26.79 1.57
N THR A 74 13.09 26.23 1.21
CA THR A 74 12.75 24.84 1.50
C THR A 74 12.83 24.06 0.19
N ARG A 75 13.84 23.20 0.06
CA ARG A 75 14.04 22.33 -1.09
C ARG A 75 13.51 20.94 -0.78
N VAL A 76 12.43 20.56 -1.45
CA VAL A 76 11.89 19.21 -1.34
C VAL A 76 12.59 18.35 -2.39
N LYS A 77 13.41 17.40 -1.94
CA LYS A 77 13.92 16.28 -2.74
C LYS A 77 13.05 15.06 -2.45
N GLY A 78 11.86 15.06 -3.05
CA GLY A 78 10.90 13.96 -3.05
C GLY A 78 10.50 13.60 -4.49
N TYR A 79 9.40 12.88 -4.65
CA TYR A 79 8.78 12.74 -5.96
C TYR A 79 8.27 14.10 -6.45
N SER A 80 8.22 14.32 -7.77
CA SER A 80 7.67 15.55 -8.34
C SER A 80 6.20 15.74 -7.96
N GLU A 81 5.48 14.63 -7.79
CA GLU A 81 4.09 14.56 -7.37
C GLU A 81 3.91 13.29 -6.50
N PRO A 82 2.89 13.22 -5.61
CA PRO A 82 2.57 12.01 -4.87
C PRO A 82 2.40 10.82 -5.82
N PHE A 83 3.00 9.68 -5.47
CA PHE A 83 2.91 8.48 -6.31
C PHE A 83 1.48 7.90 -6.38
N ALA A 84 0.72 8.02 -5.28
CA ALA A 84 -0.64 7.55 -5.17
C ALA A 84 -1.46 8.45 -4.23
N GLU A 85 -2.76 8.54 -4.49
CA GLU A 85 -3.70 9.29 -3.65
C GLU A 85 -4.77 8.39 -3.03
N ALA A 86 -5.45 8.89 -2.00
CA ALA A 86 -6.50 8.15 -1.30
C ALA A 86 -7.66 7.77 -2.24
N GLY A 87 -7.78 6.48 -2.54
CA GLY A 87 -8.72 5.91 -3.50
C GLY A 87 -8.04 5.08 -4.58
N ASP A 88 -6.75 5.28 -4.80
CA ASP A 88 -6.00 4.54 -5.80
C ASP A 88 -5.80 3.07 -5.40
N ARG A 89 -5.82 2.19 -6.41
CA ARG A 89 -5.39 0.80 -6.26
C ARG A 89 -3.89 0.71 -6.46
N ILE A 90 -3.23 0.02 -5.54
CA ILE A 90 -1.77 -0.10 -5.51
C ILE A 90 -1.33 -1.54 -5.29
N SER A 91 -0.16 -1.86 -5.81
CA SER A 91 0.64 -3.03 -5.47
C SER A 91 1.76 -2.61 -4.53
N PHE A 92 2.15 -3.46 -3.60
CA PHE A 92 3.18 -3.20 -2.60
C PHE A 92 4.06 -4.42 -2.35
N ALA A 93 5.10 -4.30 -1.51
CA ALA A 93 5.92 -5.44 -1.16
C ALA A 93 5.17 -6.43 -0.24
N LYS A 94 5.30 -7.73 -0.50
CA LYS A 94 4.57 -8.81 0.21
C LYS A 94 4.70 -8.81 1.73
N HIS A 95 5.80 -8.26 2.24
CA HIS A 95 6.10 -8.21 3.67
C HIS A 95 6.16 -6.78 4.21
N ALA A 96 5.59 -5.83 3.48
CA ALA A 96 5.53 -4.43 3.89
C ALA A 96 4.56 -4.22 5.04
N GLY A 97 4.93 -3.30 5.93
CA GLY A 97 4.02 -2.74 6.93
C GLY A 97 3.54 -3.67 8.04
N TYR A 98 2.60 -3.13 8.80
CA TYR A 98 1.97 -3.75 9.96
C TYR A 98 0.46 -3.91 9.73
N LYS A 99 -0.08 -5.06 10.12
CA LYS A 99 -1.51 -5.37 9.98
C LYS A 99 -2.27 -4.86 11.20
N TYR A 100 -3.38 -4.17 10.96
CA TYR A 100 -4.26 -3.62 12.01
C TYR A 100 -5.72 -4.01 11.75
N LEU A 101 -6.49 -4.11 12.84
CA LEU A 101 -7.94 -4.26 12.79
C LEU A 101 -8.57 -2.88 13.03
N GLY A 102 -9.31 -2.37 12.04
CA GLY A 102 -10.03 -1.10 12.15
C GLY A 102 -11.23 -1.20 13.10
N LYS A 103 -11.73 -0.05 13.53
CA LYS A 103 -12.97 0.07 14.34
C LYS A 103 -14.21 -0.47 13.61
N ASP A 104 -14.14 -0.58 12.30
CA ASP A 104 -15.16 -1.16 11.43
C ASP A 104 -15.00 -2.69 11.24
N GLY A 105 -14.07 -3.33 11.95
CA GLY A 105 -13.83 -4.77 11.90
C GLY A 105 -13.05 -5.24 10.66
N LYS A 106 -12.55 -4.31 9.84
CA LYS A 106 -11.81 -4.62 8.62
C LYS A 106 -10.30 -4.66 8.87
N LYS A 107 -9.58 -5.49 8.09
CA LYS A 107 -8.12 -5.59 8.15
C LYS A 107 -7.49 -4.53 7.26
N TYR A 108 -6.56 -3.78 7.83
CA TYR A 108 -5.78 -2.74 7.18
C TYR A 108 -4.29 -3.04 7.28
N LEU A 109 -3.52 -2.45 6.39
CA LEU A 109 -2.07 -2.45 6.41
C LEU A 109 -1.58 -1.01 6.53
N VAL A 110 -0.66 -0.76 7.47
CA VAL A 110 0.07 0.52 7.53
C VAL A 110 1.50 0.24 7.14
N MET A 111 1.97 0.83 6.06
CA MET A 111 3.31 0.60 5.50
C MET A 111 3.98 1.92 5.14
N LEU A 112 5.26 1.87 4.76
CA LEU A 112 5.95 3.03 4.21
C LEU A 112 5.44 3.28 2.78
N ASP A 113 5.42 4.54 2.38
CA ASP A 113 5.18 4.95 1.01
C ASP A 113 6.17 4.30 0.01
N GLU A 114 7.44 4.14 0.41
CA GLU A 114 8.50 3.49 -0.39
C GLU A 114 8.22 2.01 -0.70
N ASP A 115 7.36 1.35 0.08
CA ASP A 115 6.99 -0.05 -0.15
C ASP A 115 5.96 -0.21 -1.29
N ILE A 116 5.41 0.89 -1.82
CA ILE A 116 4.51 0.87 -2.97
C ILE A 116 5.33 0.55 -4.23
N THR A 117 4.92 -0.49 -4.96
CA THR A 117 5.62 -0.97 -6.16
C THR A 117 5.02 -0.42 -7.45
N CYS A 118 3.69 -0.35 -7.55
CA CYS A 118 3.01 0.28 -8.68
C CYS A 118 1.57 0.71 -8.34
N LYS A 119 1.02 1.63 -9.14
CA LYS A 119 -0.43 1.87 -9.23
C LYS A 119 -1.03 0.84 -10.18
N ILE A 120 -2.20 0.32 -9.84
CA ILE A 120 -2.89 -0.72 -10.60
C ILE A 120 -4.16 -0.11 -11.19
N ASP A 121 -4.33 -0.19 -12.51
CA ASP A 121 -5.59 0.14 -13.16
C ASP A 121 -6.62 -0.99 -12.95
N ASP A 122 -7.92 -0.66 -13.03
CA ASP A 122 -9.00 -1.60 -12.69
C ASP A 122 -8.98 -2.91 -13.51
N GLU A 123 -8.39 -2.89 -14.71
CA GLU A 123 -8.29 -4.03 -15.63
C GLU A 123 -7.08 -4.94 -15.38
N VAL A 124 -6.18 -4.58 -14.45
CA VAL A 124 -4.94 -5.32 -14.20
C VAL A 124 -5.10 -6.23 -12.98
N GLU A 125 -5.04 -7.54 -13.22
CA GLU A 125 -4.99 -8.54 -12.15
C GLU A 125 -3.55 -8.89 -11.79
N LEU A 126 -3.23 -8.83 -10.49
CA LEU A 126 -1.95 -9.25 -9.96
C LEU A 126 -1.82 -10.79 -10.10
N THR A 127 -1.22 -11.26 -11.19
CA THR A 127 -1.18 -12.69 -11.48
C THR A 127 -0.11 -13.40 -10.66
N ASP A 128 -0.51 -14.47 -9.98
CA ASP A 128 0.35 -15.28 -9.13
C ASP A 128 1.42 -16.04 -9.95
N LEU A 129 2.54 -16.37 -9.33
CA LEU A 129 3.78 -16.91 -9.91
C LEU A 129 3.64 -18.20 -10.76
N ASN A 130 2.46 -18.80 -10.84
CA ASN A 130 2.18 -20.02 -11.62
C ASN A 130 1.93 -19.77 -13.12
N LEU A 131 1.87 -18.52 -13.57
CA LEU A 131 1.77 -18.17 -15.00
C LEU A 131 3.10 -17.91 -15.70
N ARG A 132 4.24 -18.24 -15.08
CA ARG A 132 5.52 -18.35 -15.79
C ARG A 132 5.53 -19.60 -16.69
N LYS A 133 4.68 -19.63 -17.73
CA LYS A 133 5.16 -20.22 -19.00
C LYS A 133 6.25 -19.27 -19.47
N GLY A 134 7.49 -19.77 -19.54
CA GLY A 134 8.61 -18.98 -20.01
C GLY A 134 8.20 -18.24 -21.28
N VAL A 135 8.26 -16.91 -21.24
CA VAL A 135 8.29 -16.14 -22.46
C VAL A 135 9.63 -16.51 -23.07
N GLY A 136 9.61 -17.49 -23.98
CA GLY A 136 10.74 -17.79 -24.84
C GLY A 136 11.00 -16.53 -25.66
N LEU A 137 11.93 -15.72 -25.19
CA LEU A 137 12.73 -14.84 -26.03
C LEU A 137 13.77 -15.68 -26.76
#